data_AF-A0A2X2WMM6-F1
#
_entry.id   AF-A0A2X2WMM6-F1
#
_cell.length_a   1.000
_cell.length_b   1.000
_cell.length_c   1.000
_cell.angle_alpha   90.00
_cell.angle_beta   90.00
_cell.angle_gamma   90.00
#
_symmetry.space_group_name_H-M   'P 1'
#
loop_
_entity.id
_entity.type
_entity.pdbx_description
1 polymer ?
#
loop_
_entity_poly.entity_id
_entity_poly.type
_entity_poly.pdbx_seq_one_letter_code
_entity_poly.pdbx_strand_id
1 'polypeptide(L)' 'MISLMQLQDVAETTRLGAAFPATLRPGEILHSWGRMGQGKVRCWRVWRA' A
#
# COMPACT_ATOMS: atom_id res chain seq x y z
N MET A 1 -6.23 -1.24 -20.36
CA MET A 1 -5.93 -2.07 -19.16
C MET A 1 -6.46 -1.33 -17.95
N ILE A 2 -7.30 -1.96 -17.13
CA ILE A 2 -7.88 -1.32 -15.95
C ILE A 2 -6.99 -1.58 -14.72
N SER A 3 -6.80 -0.57 -13.88
CA SER A 3 -6.26 -0.76 -12.53
C SER A 3 -7.43 -1.10 -11.62
N LEU A 4 -7.27 -2.12 -10.76
CA LEU A 4 -8.24 -2.36 -9.70
C LEU A 4 -8.12 -1.31 -8.61
N MET A 5 -6.89 -0.95 -8.27
CA MET A 5 -6.57 0.04 -7.25
C MET A 5 -5.26 0.74 -7.56
N GLN A 6 -5.17 2.00 -7.13
CA GLN A 6 -3.96 2.81 -7.23
C GLN A 6 -3.80 3.61 -5.94
N LEU A 7 -2.60 3.57 -5.35
CA LEU A 7 -2.24 4.45 -4.24
C LEU A 7 -1.28 5.53 -4.71
N GLN A 8 -1.66 6.76 -4.41
CA GLN A 8 -0.85 7.96 -4.59
C GLN A 8 -0.87 8.70 -3.26
N ASP A 9 0.30 9.15 -2.80
CA ASP A 9 0.46 10.04 -1.65
C ASP A 9 -0.17 9.57 -0.32
N VAL A 10 -0.28 8.25 -0.10
CA VAL A 10 -0.67 7.73 1.22
C VAL A 10 0.49 7.91 2.19
N ALA A 11 0.39 8.97 3.00
CA ALA A 11 1.28 9.23 4.11
C ALA A 11 0.46 9.27 5.40
N GLU A 12 0.95 8.57 6.43
CA GLU A 12 0.44 8.76 7.79
C GLU A 12 1.61 9.25 8.64
N THR A 13 1.48 10.50 9.09
CA THR A 13 2.46 11.48 9.58
C THR A 13 3.61 11.00 10.48
N THR A 14 3.57 9.78 11.00
CA THR A 14 4.63 9.26 11.90
C THR A 14 4.95 7.77 11.70
N ARG A 15 4.19 7.02 10.87
CA ARG A 15 4.27 5.54 10.83
C ARG A 15 4.19 4.92 9.44
N LEU A 16 3.73 5.67 8.45
CA LEU A 16 3.93 5.36 7.03
C LEU A 16 4.74 6.51 6.44
N GLY A 17 6.00 6.26 6.08
CA GLY A 17 6.64 7.09 5.05
C GLY A 17 5.80 7.03 3.77
N ALA A 18 5.88 8.06 2.92
CA ALA A 18 5.09 8.15 1.69
C ALA A 18 5.01 6.78 1.00
N ALA A 19 3.81 6.22 0.95
CA ALA A 19 3.61 4.90 0.38
C ALA A 19 4.13 4.93 -1.07
N PHE A 20 5.00 3.97 -1.40
CA PHE A 20 5.41 3.78 -2.77
C PHE A 20 4.16 3.66 -3.64
N PRO A 21 4.10 4.38 -4.78
CA PRO A 21 2.95 4.28 -5.67
C PRO A 21 2.81 2.82 -6.12
N ALA A 22 1.75 2.18 -5.65
CA ALA A 22 1.45 0.79 -5.95
C ALA A 22 0.18 0.76 -6.79
N THR A 23 0.29 0.13 -7.96
CA THR A 23 -0.85 -0.16 -8.83
C THR A 23 -1.11 -1.65 -8.77
N LEU A 24 -2.33 -2.05 -8.44
CA LEU A 24 -2.76 -3.45 -8.45
C LEU A 24 -3.64 -3.69 -9.67
N ARG A 25 -3.33 -4.72 -10.46
CA ARG A 25 -4.14 -5.12 -11.62
C ARG A 25 -4.93 -6.41 -11.31
N PRO A 26 -6.00 -6.69 -12.06
CA PRO A 26 -6.74 -7.94 -11.92
C PRO A 26 -5.83 -9.16 -12.09
N GLY A 27 -5.93 -10.10 -11.15
CA GLY A 27 -5.17 -11.36 -11.18
C GLY A 27 -3.76 -11.30 -10.58
N GLU A 28 -3.29 -10.13 -10.13
CA GLU A 28 -1.98 -10.00 -9.48
C GLU A 28 -2.06 -10.29 -7.98
N ILE A 29 -1.01 -10.93 -7.44
CA ILE A 29 -0.83 -11.12 -6.00
C ILE A 29 0.21 -10.10 -5.52
N LEU A 30 -0.18 -9.27 -4.56
CA LEU A 30 0.68 -8.22 -4.02
C LEU A 30 1.24 -8.60 -2.65
N HIS A 31 2.56 -8.57 -2.54
CA HIS A 31 3.28 -8.90 -1.31
C HIS A 31 3.75 -7.63 -0.59
N SER A 32 3.28 -7.40 0.64
CA SER A 32 3.84 -6.37 1.51
C SER A 32 5.05 -6.89 2.28
N TRP A 33 6.26 -6.35 2.02
CA TRP A 33 7.51 -6.76 2.69
C TRP A 33 8.20 -5.60 3.48
N GLY A 34 9.17 -5.92 4.36
CA GLY A 34 9.79 -4.99 5.33
C GLY A 34 9.86 -5.49 6.79
N ARG A 35 10.41 -4.68 7.71
CA ARG A 35 10.59 -5.04 9.13
C ARG A 35 9.34 -4.80 9.98
N MET A 36 9.29 -5.37 11.18
CA MET A 36 8.29 -4.98 12.19
C MET A 36 8.38 -3.46 12.45
N GLY A 37 7.23 -2.79 12.56
CA GLY A 37 7.17 -1.33 12.75
C GLY A 37 7.16 -0.50 11.46
N GLN A 38 7.47 -1.07 10.29
CA GLN A 38 7.46 -0.34 9.00
C GLN A 38 6.07 -0.17 8.36
N GLY A 39 5.01 -0.06 9.17
CA GLY A 39 3.70 0.36 8.67
C GLY A 39 2.94 -0.60 7.74
N LYS A 40 3.44 -1.78 7.37
CA LYS A 40 2.77 -2.67 6.38
C LYS A 40 1.31 -3.00 6.68
N VAL A 41 1.00 -3.37 7.92
CA VAL A 41 -0.37 -3.71 8.34
C VAL A 41 -1.30 -2.49 8.20
N ARG A 42 -0.75 -1.30 8.43
CA ARG A 42 -1.46 -0.04 8.36
C ARG A 42 -1.65 0.40 6.90
N CYS A 43 -0.64 0.20 6.06
CA CYS A 43 -0.75 0.31 4.59
C CYS A 43 -1.87 -0.60 4.07
N TRP A 44 -1.89 -1.87 4.49
CA TRP A 44 -2.95 -2.81 4.13
C TRP A 44 -4.34 -2.39 4.60
N ARG A 45 -4.45 -1.72 5.76
CA ARG A 45 -5.74 -1.16 6.22
C ARG A 45 -6.19 0.00 5.35
N VAL A 46 -5.28 0.91 4.96
CA VAL A 46 -5.61 1.99 4.02
C VAL A 46 -6.02 1.42 2.66
N TRP A 47 -5.40 0.32 2.22
CA TRP A 47 -5.77 -0.36 0.97
C TRP A 47 -7.14 -1.02 1.00
N ARG A 48 -7.69 -1.33 2.18
CA ARG A 48 -8.97 -2.05 2.34
C ARG A 48 -10.16 -1.14 2.63
N ALA A 49 -9.93 0.11 3.00
CA ALA A 49 -10.99 1.08 3.29
C ALA A 49 -11.53 1.68 1.99
#